data_AF-A0A101DAB4-F1
#
_entry.id   AF-A0A101DAB4-F1
#
_cell.length_a   1.000
_cell.length_b   1.000
_cell.length_c   1.000
_cell.angle_alpha   90.00
_cell.angle_beta   90.00
_cell.angle_gamma   90.00
#
_symmetry.space_group_name_H-M   'P 1'
#
loop_
_entity.id
_entity.type
_entity.pdbx_description
1 polymer ?
#
loop_
_entity_poly.entity_id
_entity_poly.type
_entity_poly.pdbx_seq_one_letter_code
_entity_poly.pdbx_strand_id
1 'polypeptide(L)'
;VLSYRAFVGDLQLSSWDGLTGVYPSRLFVLPLEQVIDEYTKVELRSLASVPLRLSRDEVEQLVVRAAEQHWSYDGDYYFVSNNCAVETLKLLRSGTGNPRLHALDSILPNGLLELMDARGLADTTVLDDPHEALRLGYRFDSFRERYQAMFKVLRERLPITQDSVETWLEQPAETRRDWFTQADLRASAALLLLEQAALRRQLLLAQDELKRRYLTGRAAGDPSLNKAGAALEQILANSGFLSRPAELLKGGYGLPQQQEWERLEASSRDRQQQLRQLSDELDGEVRNLLQPERLAELEANEANLVALGEHLRALHKASGGLELP
;
A
#
# COMPACT_ATOMS: atom_id res chain seq x y z
N VAL A 1 -12.03 2.31 -1.32
CA VAL A 1 -11.80 0.88 -1.60
C VAL A 1 -12.05 0.11 -0.32
N LEU A 2 -12.90 -0.92 -0.40
CA LEU A 2 -13.06 -1.89 0.67
C LEU A 2 -12.00 -2.99 0.48
N SER A 3 -11.16 -3.21 1.48
CA SER A 3 -10.05 -4.16 1.37
C SER A 3 -10.01 -5.03 2.62
N TYR A 4 -10.18 -6.33 2.46
CA TYR A 4 -9.73 -7.26 3.49
C TYR A 4 -8.21 -7.33 3.46
N ARG A 5 -7.59 -7.07 4.60
CA ARG A 5 -6.17 -7.28 4.83
C ARG A 5 -6.03 -8.01 6.15
N ALA A 6 -4.95 -8.78 6.31
CA ALA A 6 -4.58 -9.23 7.63
C ALA A 6 -4.37 -7.98 8.51
N PHE A 7 -5.23 -7.77 9.50
CA PHE A 7 -4.98 -6.78 10.53
C PHE A 7 -4.07 -7.43 11.55
N VAL A 8 -3.00 -6.74 11.84
CA VAL A 8 -1.98 -7.22 12.75
C VAL A 8 -2.10 -6.33 13.97
N GLY A 9 -2.98 -6.70 14.90
CA GLY A 9 -3.17 -5.99 16.18
C GLY A 9 -1.96 -6.12 17.10
N ASP A 10 -1.22 -7.22 16.93
CA ASP A 10 0.14 -7.41 17.43
C ASP A 10 1.02 -7.65 16.22
N LEU A 11 1.95 -6.71 15.98
CA LEU A 11 2.73 -6.44 14.76
C LEU A 11 3.44 -7.62 14.05
N GLN A 12 3.26 -8.88 14.45
CA GLN A 12 4.00 -10.02 13.93
C GLN A 12 3.52 -10.34 12.52
N LEU A 13 4.43 -10.47 11.56
CA LEU A 13 4.17 -11.21 10.33
C LEU A 13 5.18 -12.36 10.32
N SER A 14 4.77 -13.48 10.92
CA SER A 14 5.46 -14.75 10.73
C SER A 14 4.75 -15.47 9.60
N SER A 15 5.50 -15.88 8.57
CA SER A 15 4.97 -16.76 7.53
C SER A 15 4.43 -18.08 8.11
N TRP A 16 4.86 -18.46 9.32
CA TRP A 16 4.40 -19.63 10.06
C TRP A 16 3.08 -19.39 10.82
N ASP A 17 2.86 -18.18 11.35
CA ASP A 17 1.62 -17.83 12.06
C ASP A 17 0.47 -17.51 11.09
N GLY A 18 0.79 -17.05 9.88
CA GLY A 18 -0.16 -16.95 8.77
C GLY A 18 -0.67 -18.31 8.26
N LEU A 19 0.06 -19.40 8.53
CA LEU A 19 -0.36 -20.79 8.26
C LEU A 19 -1.27 -21.35 9.36
N THR A 20 -1.16 -20.87 10.61
CA THR A 20 -1.93 -21.37 11.78
C THR A 20 -3.15 -20.54 12.15
N GLY A 21 -3.30 -19.31 11.63
CA GLY A 21 -4.53 -18.52 11.73
C GLY A 21 -4.60 -17.46 12.82
N VAL A 22 -3.46 -16.89 13.22
CA VAL A 22 -3.37 -16.05 14.42
C VAL A 22 -3.68 -14.57 14.16
N TYR A 23 -3.99 -14.18 12.90
CA TYR A 23 -4.23 -12.77 12.56
C TYR A 23 -5.71 -12.45 12.42
N PRO A 24 -6.24 -11.38 13.04
CA PRO A 24 -7.59 -10.95 12.74
C PRO A 24 -7.72 -10.41 11.30
N SER A 25 -8.69 -10.90 10.54
CA SER A 25 -9.14 -10.31 9.28
C SER A 25 -10.04 -9.12 9.57
N ARG A 26 -9.67 -7.94 9.05
CA ARG A 26 -10.51 -6.74 9.14
C ARG A 26 -10.80 -6.16 7.77
N LEU A 27 -11.94 -5.51 7.67
CA LEU A 27 -12.35 -4.77 6.49
C LEU A 27 -11.91 -3.32 6.61
N PHE A 28 -11.00 -2.88 5.75
CA PHE A 28 -10.51 -1.51 5.73
C PHE A 28 -11.22 -0.69 4.66
N VAL A 29 -11.43 0.60 4.97
CA VAL A 29 -11.88 1.61 4.01
C VAL A 29 -10.70 2.50 3.65
N LEU A 30 -10.16 2.33 2.46
CA LEU A 30 -8.95 3.04 1.99
C LEU A 30 -9.25 3.98 0.80
N PRO A 31 -8.55 5.12 0.68
CA PRO A 31 -8.57 5.93 -0.53
C PRO A 31 -8.13 5.10 -1.75
N LEU A 32 -8.81 5.24 -2.89
CA LEU A 32 -8.50 4.47 -4.10
C LEU A 32 -7.10 4.77 -4.63
N GLU A 33 -6.69 6.04 -4.63
CA GLU A 33 -5.37 6.49 -5.09
C GLU A 33 -4.23 5.81 -4.31
N GLN A 34 -4.38 5.69 -2.99
CA GLN A 34 -3.41 5.00 -2.14
C GLN A 34 -3.21 3.54 -2.58
N VAL A 35 -4.30 2.83 -2.85
CA VAL A 35 -4.24 1.43 -3.30
C VAL A 35 -3.63 1.33 -4.70
N ILE A 36 -3.99 2.23 -5.61
CA ILE A 36 -3.40 2.27 -6.96
C ILE A 36 -1.88 2.45 -6.86
N ASP A 37 -1.42 3.40 -6.05
CA ASP A 37 0.02 3.69 -5.91
C ASP A 37 0.79 2.53 -5.26
N GLU A 38 0.23 1.93 -4.20
CA GLU A 38 0.80 0.76 -3.51
C GLU A 38 1.04 -0.41 -4.47
N TYR A 39 0.09 -0.74 -5.33
CA TYR A 39 0.28 -1.86 -6.26
C TYR A 39 1.09 -1.46 -7.49
N THR A 40 0.77 -0.34 -8.14
CA THR A 40 1.33 -0.02 -9.46
C THR A 40 2.74 0.57 -9.42
N LYS A 41 3.03 1.43 -8.43
CA LYS A 41 4.32 2.14 -8.33
C LYS A 41 5.29 1.42 -7.40
N VAL A 42 4.76 0.71 -6.42
CA VAL A 42 5.50 0.18 -5.27
C VAL A 42 5.69 -1.33 -5.38
N GLU A 43 4.61 -2.13 -5.46
CA GLU A 43 4.72 -3.58 -5.73
C GLU A 43 5.03 -3.92 -7.20
N LEU A 44 4.99 -2.92 -8.09
CA LEU A 44 5.17 -3.08 -9.53
C LEU A 44 4.22 -4.10 -10.17
N ARG A 45 2.98 -4.15 -9.66
CA ARG A 45 1.89 -5.00 -10.15
C ARG A 45 0.79 -4.16 -10.76
N SER A 46 0.25 -4.62 -11.89
CA SER A 46 -0.95 -4.02 -12.46
C SER A 46 -2.16 -4.30 -11.58
N LEU A 47 -3.14 -3.40 -11.61
CA LEU A 47 -4.46 -3.61 -11.02
C LEU A 47 -5.53 -3.64 -12.11
N ALA A 48 -6.58 -4.42 -11.85
CA ALA A 48 -7.80 -4.40 -12.63
C ALA A 48 -8.98 -3.98 -11.73
N SER A 49 -9.88 -3.18 -12.27
CA SER A 49 -11.16 -2.84 -11.67
C SER A 49 -12.25 -3.47 -12.53
N VAL A 50 -12.77 -4.61 -12.10
CA VAL A 50 -13.80 -5.34 -12.85
C VAL A 50 -15.18 -5.01 -12.29
N PRO A 51 -16.11 -4.49 -13.12
CA PRO A 51 -17.45 -4.21 -12.66
C PRO A 51 -18.20 -5.52 -12.33
N LEU A 52 -18.88 -5.51 -11.19
CA LEU A 52 -19.78 -6.59 -10.79
C LEU A 52 -21.18 -6.32 -11.35
N ARG A 53 -21.85 -7.37 -11.84
CA ARG A 53 -23.23 -7.34 -12.33
C ARG A 53 -24.20 -7.56 -11.18
N LEU A 54 -24.31 -6.54 -10.33
CA LEU A 54 -25.23 -6.49 -9.20
C LEU A 54 -26.38 -5.53 -9.50
N SER A 55 -27.58 -5.88 -9.07
CA SER A 55 -28.73 -4.99 -9.03
C SER A 55 -28.52 -3.88 -8.01
N ARG A 56 -29.33 -2.82 -8.10
CA ARG A 56 -29.25 -1.69 -7.16
C ARG A 56 -29.49 -2.13 -5.72
N ASP A 57 -30.47 -3.00 -5.49
CA ASP A 57 -30.80 -3.51 -4.17
C ASP A 57 -29.65 -4.35 -3.59
N GLU A 58 -29.01 -5.19 -4.40
CA GLU A 58 -27.83 -5.96 -3.99
C GLU A 58 -26.65 -5.05 -3.63
N VAL A 59 -26.44 -3.96 -4.37
CA VAL A 59 -25.40 -2.98 -4.04
C VAL A 59 -25.69 -2.30 -2.70
N GLU A 60 -26.94 -1.88 -2.47
CA GLU A 60 -27.33 -1.21 -1.23
C GLU A 60 -27.17 -2.14 -0.02
N GLN A 61 -27.63 -3.39 -0.12
CA GLN A 61 -27.45 -4.39 0.93
C GLN A 61 -25.97 -4.72 1.16
N LEU A 62 -25.17 -4.79 0.10
CA LEU A 62 -23.72 -5.03 0.20
C LEU A 62 -23.02 -3.89 0.94
N VAL A 63 -23.39 -2.64 0.67
CA VAL A 63 -22.85 -1.46 1.37
C VAL A 63 -23.25 -1.47 2.84
N VAL A 64 -24.52 -1.76 3.15
CA VAL A 64 -24.98 -1.90 4.55
C VAL A 64 -24.18 -2.99 5.27
N ARG A 65 -24.04 -4.17 4.64
CA ARG A 65 -23.30 -5.28 5.22
C ARG A 65 -21.81 -4.96 5.40
N ALA A 66 -21.20 -4.27 4.45
CA ALA A 66 -19.82 -3.82 4.55
C ALA A 66 -19.64 -2.82 5.69
N ALA A 67 -20.60 -1.91 5.91
CA ALA A 67 -20.58 -0.97 7.02
C ALA A 67 -20.71 -1.69 8.37
N GLU A 68 -21.63 -2.66 8.50
CA GLU A 68 -21.76 -3.52 9.68
C GLU A 68 -20.46 -4.27 9.96
N GLN A 69 -19.84 -4.86 8.93
CA GLN A 69 -18.62 -5.61 9.08
C GLN A 69 -17.45 -4.69 9.47
N HIS A 70 -17.32 -3.52 8.84
CA HIS A 70 -16.32 -2.53 9.23
C HIS A 70 -16.53 -2.02 10.67
N TRP A 71 -17.78 -1.93 11.14
CA TRP A 71 -18.11 -1.42 12.46
C TRP A 71 -17.57 -2.31 13.60
N SER A 72 -17.76 -3.62 13.52
CA SER A 72 -17.52 -4.52 14.66
C SER A 72 -16.89 -5.88 14.34
N TYR A 73 -16.56 -6.17 13.08
CA TYR A 73 -16.08 -7.51 12.72
C TYR A 73 -14.63 -7.75 13.15
N ASP A 74 -14.43 -8.89 13.82
CA ASP A 74 -13.14 -9.52 14.05
C ASP A 74 -13.30 -10.98 13.57
N GLY A 75 -12.63 -11.36 12.48
CA GLY A 75 -12.62 -12.73 11.97
C GLY A 75 -11.20 -13.29 11.97
N ASP A 76 -11.03 -14.61 11.81
CA ASP A 76 -9.70 -15.23 11.81
C ASP A 76 -9.12 -15.30 10.39
N TYR A 77 -8.00 -14.64 10.10
CA TYR A 77 -7.30 -14.64 8.80
C TYR A 77 -6.28 -15.77 8.71
N TYR A 78 -6.32 -16.51 7.60
CA TYR A 78 -5.35 -17.56 7.28
C TYR A 78 -4.83 -17.36 5.86
N PHE A 79 -3.51 -17.34 5.68
CA PHE A 79 -2.87 -17.03 4.39
C PHE A 79 -3.24 -18.04 3.28
N VAL A 80 -3.38 -19.32 3.67
CA VAL A 80 -3.66 -20.43 2.73
C VAL A 80 -5.15 -20.69 2.55
N SER A 81 -6.00 -20.37 3.54
CA SER A 81 -7.43 -20.70 3.51
C SER A 81 -8.31 -19.45 3.57
N ASN A 82 -8.42 -18.80 4.73
CA ASN A 82 -9.27 -17.63 4.94
C ASN A 82 -8.56 -16.30 4.63
N ASN A 83 -8.28 -16.07 3.34
CA ASN A 83 -7.59 -14.88 2.85
C ASN A 83 -8.55 -13.82 2.28
N CYS A 84 -8.00 -12.75 1.69
CA CYS A 84 -8.79 -11.63 1.15
C CYS A 84 -9.84 -12.06 0.11
N ALA A 85 -9.59 -13.10 -0.69
CA ALA A 85 -10.57 -13.60 -1.66
C ALA A 85 -11.75 -14.29 -0.97
N VAL A 86 -11.48 -15.11 0.05
CA VAL A 86 -12.53 -15.80 0.82
C VAL A 86 -13.37 -14.82 1.61
N GLU A 87 -12.76 -13.84 2.28
CA GLU A 87 -13.48 -12.81 3.02
C GLU A 87 -14.31 -11.91 2.11
N THR A 88 -13.77 -11.54 0.94
CA THR A 88 -14.54 -10.81 -0.09
C THR A 88 -15.76 -11.62 -0.54
N LEU A 89 -15.59 -12.93 -0.77
CA LEU A 89 -16.70 -13.80 -1.17
C LEU A 89 -17.75 -13.97 -0.06
N LYS A 90 -17.35 -14.07 1.21
CA LYS A 90 -18.26 -14.08 2.36
C LYS A 90 -19.07 -12.78 2.45
N LEU A 91 -18.41 -11.64 2.25
CA LEU A 91 -19.08 -10.34 2.21
C LEU A 91 -20.07 -10.26 1.05
N LEU A 92 -19.68 -10.67 -0.16
CA LEU A 92 -20.58 -10.69 -1.32
C LEU A 92 -21.77 -11.62 -1.10
N ARG A 93 -21.56 -12.83 -0.55
CA ARG A 93 -22.63 -13.79 -0.23
C ARG A 93 -23.62 -13.22 0.78
N SER A 94 -23.11 -12.72 1.91
CA SER A 94 -23.97 -12.22 3.00
C SER A 94 -24.59 -10.85 2.70
N GLY A 95 -23.92 -10.02 1.91
CA GLY A 95 -24.34 -8.67 1.58
C GLY A 95 -25.28 -8.59 0.38
N THR A 96 -25.24 -9.53 -0.56
CA THR A 96 -26.14 -9.50 -1.74
C THR A 96 -27.28 -10.52 -1.64
N GLY A 97 -27.12 -11.58 -0.85
CA GLY A 97 -28.05 -12.70 -0.83
C GLY A 97 -28.19 -13.43 -2.18
N ASN A 98 -27.29 -13.19 -3.14
CA ASN A 98 -27.41 -13.72 -4.50
C ASN A 98 -27.12 -15.22 -4.54
N PRO A 99 -28.09 -16.06 -4.97
CA PRO A 99 -27.92 -17.52 -4.96
C PRO A 99 -26.74 -18.03 -5.80
N ARG A 100 -26.35 -17.28 -6.85
CA ARG A 100 -25.23 -17.64 -7.73
C ARG A 100 -23.88 -17.60 -7.01
N LEU A 101 -23.77 -16.86 -5.90
CA LEU A 101 -22.58 -16.77 -5.06
C LEU A 101 -22.49 -17.87 -4.00
N HIS A 102 -23.60 -18.51 -3.61
CA HIS A 102 -23.59 -19.50 -2.51
C HIS A 102 -22.74 -20.74 -2.81
N ALA A 103 -22.69 -21.17 -4.07
CA ALA A 103 -21.91 -22.34 -4.50
C ALA A 103 -20.51 -21.96 -5.05
N LEU A 104 -20.00 -20.75 -4.80
CA LEU A 104 -18.65 -20.34 -5.19
C LEU A 104 -17.69 -20.59 -4.04
N ASP A 105 -16.63 -21.37 -4.21
CA ASP A 105 -15.53 -21.39 -3.26
C ASP A 105 -14.21 -21.20 -4.02
N SER A 106 -13.43 -20.21 -3.61
CA SER A 106 -12.09 -19.97 -4.14
C SER A 106 -11.24 -19.29 -3.08
N ILE A 107 -10.01 -19.78 -2.95
CA ILE A 107 -8.96 -19.17 -2.13
C ILE A 107 -8.07 -18.24 -2.96
N LEU A 108 -8.19 -18.25 -4.29
CA LEU A 108 -7.36 -17.42 -5.18
C LEU A 108 -8.17 -16.24 -5.71
N PRO A 109 -7.66 -15.00 -5.67
CA PRO A 109 -8.35 -13.84 -6.21
C PRO A 109 -8.74 -13.98 -7.69
N ASN A 110 -7.80 -14.40 -8.54
CA ASN A 110 -8.06 -14.58 -9.97
C ASN A 110 -9.07 -15.71 -10.23
N GLY A 111 -8.94 -16.84 -9.51
CA GLY A 111 -9.89 -17.94 -9.61
C GLY A 111 -11.31 -17.54 -9.16
N LEU A 112 -11.43 -16.67 -8.16
CA LEU A 112 -12.72 -16.12 -7.76
C LEU A 112 -13.34 -15.27 -8.88
N LEU A 113 -12.54 -14.39 -9.50
CA LEU A 113 -12.99 -13.55 -10.61
C LEU A 113 -13.44 -14.38 -11.81
N GLU A 114 -12.66 -15.38 -12.22
CA GLU A 114 -13.01 -16.31 -13.31
C GLU A 114 -14.34 -17.01 -13.05
N LEU A 115 -14.57 -17.50 -11.82
CA LEU A 115 -15.82 -18.14 -11.46
C LEU A 115 -17.01 -17.17 -11.43
N MET A 116 -16.80 -15.92 -11.01
CA MET A 116 -17.83 -14.89 -11.03
C MET A 116 -18.21 -14.51 -12.47
N ASP A 117 -17.23 -14.36 -13.35
CA ASP A 117 -17.45 -14.09 -14.78
C ASP A 117 -18.20 -15.23 -15.47
N ALA A 118 -17.79 -16.48 -15.22
CA ALA A 118 -18.47 -17.68 -15.74
C ALA A 118 -19.94 -17.79 -15.30
N ARG A 119 -20.33 -17.14 -14.20
CA ARG A 119 -21.72 -17.07 -13.69
C ARG A 119 -22.44 -15.77 -14.06
N GLY A 120 -21.82 -14.93 -14.89
CA GLY A 120 -22.35 -13.64 -15.31
C GLY A 120 -22.53 -12.67 -14.13
N LEU A 121 -21.68 -12.77 -13.12
CA LEU A 121 -21.66 -11.90 -11.93
C LEU A 121 -20.56 -10.83 -12.00
N ALA A 122 -19.57 -11.02 -12.86
CA ALA A 122 -18.56 -10.03 -13.20
C ALA A 122 -18.61 -9.79 -14.71
N ASP A 123 -18.02 -8.68 -15.15
CA ASP A 123 -17.88 -8.35 -16.57
C ASP A 123 -16.40 -8.18 -16.91
N THR A 124 -15.72 -9.28 -17.21
CA THR A 124 -14.28 -9.25 -17.55
C THR A 124 -14.00 -8.67 -18.93
N THR A 125 -15.03 -8.55 -19.80
CA THR A 125 -14.90 -8.05 -21.18
C THR A 125 -14.37 -6.61 -21.23
N VAL A 126 -14.54 -5.83 -20.16
CA VAL A 126 -13.97 -4.48 -20.04
C VAL A 126 -12.43 -4.47 -20.05
N LEU A 127 -11.80 -5.64 -19.91
CA LEU A 127 -10.35 -5.83 -19.94
C LEU A 127 -9.83 -6.36 -21.30
N ASP A 128 -10.72 -6.66 -22.25
CA ASP A 128 -10.36 -7.28 -23.54
C ASP A 128 -9.47 -6.35 -24.39
N ASP A 129 -9.74 -5.04 -24.37
CA ASP A 129 -8.86 -4.02 -24.93
C ASP A 129 -8.07 -3.31 -23.81
N PRO A 130 -6.76 -3.58 -23.67
CA PRO A 130 -5.92 -2.95 -22.65
C PRO A 130 -5.90 -1.41 -22.70
N HIS A 131 -5.97 -0.82 -23.89
CA HIS A 131 -5.92 0.63 -24.06
C HIS A 131 -7.23 1.28 -23.63
N GLU A 132 -8.35 0.69 -24.01
CA GLU A 132 -9.67 1.15 -23.56
C GLU A 132 -9.85 0.93 -22.06
N ALA A 133 -9.42 -0.23 -21.53
CA ALA A 133 -9.44 -0.52 -20.11
C ALA A 133 -8.65 0.50 -19.30
N LEU A 134 -7.45 0.90 -19.77
CA LEU A 134 -6.64 1.95 -19.14
C LEU A 134 -7.34 3.31 -19.18
N ARG A 135 -7.90 3.68 -20.35
CA ARG A 135 -8.60 4.96 -20.56
C ARG A 135 -9.84 5.11 -19.66
N LEU A 136 -10.57 4.02 -19.46
CA LEU A 136 -11.81 3.99 -18.67
C LEU A 136 -11.59 3.71 -17.17
N GLY A 137 -10.34 3.44 -16.75
CA GLY A 137 -10.00 3.16 -15.35
C GLY A 137 -10.33 1.73 -14.90
N TYR A 138 -10.54 0.80 -15.84
CA TYR A 138 -10.66 -0.63 -15.56
C TYR A 138 -9.31 -1.33 -15.43
N ARG A 139 -8.23 -0.70 -15.88
CA ARG A 139 -6.86 -1.21 -15.75
C ARG A 139 -5.93 -0.09 -15.28
N PHE A 140 -5.05 -0.41 -14.35
CA PHE A 140 -3.97 0.45 -13.90
C PHE A 140 -2.66 -0.28 -14.13
N ASP A 141 -1.86 0.21 -15.08
CA ASP A 141 -0.61 -0.46 -15.43
C ASP A 141 0.44 -0.29 -14.33
N SER A 142 1.23 -1.35 -14.18
CA SER A 142 2.45 -1.29 -13.38
C SER A 142 3.41 -0.25 -13.96
N PHE A 143 4.07 0.50 -13.09
CA PHE A 143 5.14 1.40 -13.50
C PHE A 143 6.38 0.63 -13.97
N ARG A 144 6.43 -0.70 -13.83
CA ARG A 144 7.53 -1.55 -14.33
C ARG A 144 7.84 -1.28 -15.79
N GLU A 145 6.85 -1.25 -16.68
CA GLU A 145 7.10 -1.02 -18.11
C GLU A 145 7.68 0.37 -18.37
N ARG A 146 7.19 1.37 -17.61
CA ARG A 146 7.71 2.75 -17.68
C ARG A 146 9.15 2.81 -17.19
N TYR A 147 9.46 2.16 -16.08
CA TYR A 147 10.81 2.08 -15.53
C TYR A 147 11.73 1.30 -16.47
N GLN A 148 11.27 0.20 -17.07
CA GLN A 148 12.01 -0.55 -18.08
C GLN A 148 12.29 0.29 -19.33
N ALA A 149 11.32 1.11 -19.76
CA ALA A 149 11.52 2.04 -20.88
C ALA A 149 12.58 3.11 -20.53
N MET A 150 12.55 3.68 -19.32
CA MET A 150 13.58 4.61 -18.86
C MET A 150 14.94 3.93 -18.75
N PHE A 151 14.99 2.70 -18.25
CA PHE A 151 16.21 1.91 -18.15
C PHE A 151 16.80 1.59 -19.52
N LYS A 152 15.96 1.29 -20.52
CA LYS A 152 16.39 1.13 -21.91
C LYS A 152 17.06 2.41 -22.46
N VAL A 153 16.48 3.57 -22.17
CA VAL A 153 17.09 4.87 -22.54
C VAL A 153 18.45 5.05 -21.88
N LEU A 154 18.64 4.60 -20.63
CA LEU A 154 19.94 4.61 -19.98
C LEU A 154 20.94 3.69 -20.68
N ARG A 155 20.55 2.44 -20.98
CA ARG A 155 21.43 1.47 -21.66
C ARG A 155 21.89 1.94 -23.04
N GLU A 156 21.05 2.68 -23.76
CA GLU A 156 21.39 3.23 -25.07
C GLU A 156 22.40 4.39 -25.00
N ARG A 157 22.53 5.06 -23.85
CA ARG A 157 23.29 6.30 -23.69
C ARG A 157 24.49 6.20 -22.76
N LEU A 158 24.45 5.26 -21.83
CA LEU A 158 25.47 5.06 -20.81
C LEU A 158 25.98 3.62 -20.90
N PRO A 159 27.29 3.37 -20.69
CA PRO A 159 27.87 2.04 -20.71
C PRO A 159 27.56 1.27 -19.41
N ILE A 160 26.28 1.14 -19.06
CA ILE A 160 25.81 0.39 -17.89
C ILE A 160 25.77 -1.12 -18.18
N THR A 161 26.16 -1.91 -17.19
CA THR A 161 26.32 -3.37 -17.32
C THR A 161 25.08 -4.17 -16.91
N GLN A 162 24.09 -3.52 -16.32
CA GLN A 162 22.86 -4.15 -15.82
C GLN A 162 21.95 -4.53 -16.99
N ASP A 163 21.27 -5.67 -16.84
CA ASP A 163 20.41 -6.21 -17.90
C ASP A 163 18.93 -5.92 -17.70
N SER A 164 18.51 -5.64 -16.46
CA SER A 164 17.12 -5.28 -16.13
C SER A 164 17.03 -4.10 -15.18
N VAL A 165 15.86 -3.45 -15.18
CA VAL A 165 15.58 -2.35 -14.26
C VAL A 165 15.64 -2.79 -12.79
N GLU A 166 15.26 -4.02 -12.49
CA GLU A 166 15.36 -4.59 -11.14
C GLU A 166 16.82 -4.66 -10.68
N THR A 167 17.72 -5.20 -11.50
CA THR A 167 19.16 -5.27 -11.17
C THR A 167 19.80 -3.90 -11.02
N TRP A 168 19.26 -2.88 -11.71
CA TRP A 168 19.65 -1.49 -11.53
C TRP A 168 19.16 -0.89 -10.21
N LEU A 169 17.88 -1.10 -9.86
CA LEU A 169 17.27 -0.63 -8.61
C LEU A 169 17.81 -1.36 -7.37
N GLU A 170 18.48 -2.50 -7.55
CA GLU A 170 19.17 -3.25 -6.50
C GLU A 170 20.54 -2.69 -6.12
N GLN A 171 21.14 -1.86 -6.98
CA GLN A 171 22.42 -1.23 -6.68
C GLN A 171 22.32 -0.28 -5.49
N PRO A 172 23.44 0.01 -4.80
CA PRO A 172 23.51 1.13 -3.86
C PRO A 172 23.31 2.46 -4.57
N ALA A 173 22.70 3.44 -3.88
CA ALA A 173 22.49 4.79 -4.39
C ALA A 173 23.80 5.47 -4.82
N GLU A 174 24.88 5.23 -4.10
CA GLU A 174 26.20 5.79 -4.43
C GLU A 174 26.74 5.25 -5.77
N THR A 175 26.58 3.95 -6.05
CA THR A 175 27.02 3.37 -7.34
C THR A 175 26.23 3.92 -8.51
N ARG A 176 24.94 4.21 -8.32
CA ARG A 176 24.13 4.85 -9.38
C ARG A 176 24.56 6.30 -9.65
N ARG A 177 25.06 7.00 -8.63
CA ARG A 177 25.50 8.41 -8.72
C ARG A 177 26.65 8.61 -9.70
N ASP A 178 27.54 7.63 -9.85
CA ASP A 178 28.72 7.71 -10.74
C ASP A 178 28.35 8.01 -12.20
N TRP A 179 27.12 7.70 -12.60
CA TRP A 179 26.61 7.91 -13.94
C TRP A 179 26.07 9.33 -14.21
N PHE A 180 25.86 10.15 -13.17
CA PHE A 180 25.13 11.40 -13.29
C PHE A 180 25.89 12.41 -14.15
N THR A 181 27.19 12.55 -13.93
CA THR A 181 28.06 13.50 -14.66
C THR A 181 28.15 13.19 -16.16
N GLN A 182 28.05 11.91 -16.53
CA GLN A 182 28.14 11.44 -17.92
C GLN A 182 26.78 11.49 -18.64
N ALA A 183 25.69 11.64 -17.89
CA ALA A 183 24.35 11.62 -18.43
C ALA A 183 24.00 12.96 -19.13
N ASP A 184 23.54 12.85 -20.38
CA ASP A 184 22.92 13.95 -21.10
C ASP A 184 21.48 14.20 -20.62
N LEU A 185 20.82 15.25 -21.13
CA LEU A 185 19.50 15.69 -20.64
C LEU A 185 18.46 14.55 -20.59
N ARG A 186 18.45 13.67 -21.60
CA ARG A 186 17.48 12.58 -21.68
C ARG A 186 17.86 11.43 -20.75
N ALA A 187 19.15 11.11 -20.64
CA ALA A 187 19.64 10.12 -19.68
C ALA A 187 19.42 10.60 -18.23
N SER A 188 19.67 11.87 -17.92
CA SER A 188 19.43 12.44 -16.60
C SER A 188 17.94 12.44 -16.22
N ALA A 189 17.04 12.66 -17.16
CA ALA A 189 15.60 12.58 -16.91
C ALA A 189 15.15 11.13 -16.62
N ALA A 190 15.71 10.16 -17.34
CA ALA A 190 15.49 8.74 -17.07
C ALA A 190 16.08 8.32 -15.72
N LEU A 191 17.28 8.80 -15.36
CA LEU A 191 17.91 8.58 -14.05
C LEU A 191 17.04 9.14 -12.93
N LEU A 192 16.46 10.34 -13.08
CA LEU A 192 15.58 10.93 -12.07
C LEU A 192 14.38 10.05 -11.76
N LEU A 193 13.70 9.54 -12.80
CA LEU A 193 12.53 8.66 -12.61
C LEU A 193 12.91 7.32 -11.96
N LEU A 194 14.05 6.75 -12.34
CA LEU A 194 14.55 5.51 -11.75
C LEU A 194 15.03 5.71 -10.30
N GLU A 195 15.62 6.86 -9.99
CA GLU A 195 16.03 7.19 -8.62
C GLU A 195 14.83 7.41 -7.70
N GLN A 196 13.74 8.00 -8.21
CA GLN A 196 12.47 8.07 -7.47
C GLN A 196 11.89 6.67 -7.21
N ALA A 197 12.01 5.75 -8.16
CA ALA A 197 11.61 4.36 -7.97
C ALA A 197 12.49 3.66 -6.92
N ALA A 198 13.80 3.90 -6.95
CA ALA A 198 14.74 3.37 -5.95
C ALA A 198 14.41 3.88 -4.54
N LEU A 199 14.15 5.18 -4.37
CA LEU A 199 13.75 5.76 -3.08
C LEU A 199 12.46 5.12 -2.55
N ARG A 200 11.43 4.96 -3.39
CA ARG A 200 10.17 4.28 -2.99
C ARG A 200 10.42 2.86 -2.49
N ARG A 201 11.30 2.11 -3.17
CA ARG A 201 11.70 0.76 -2.75
C ARG A 201 12.42 0.78 -1.40
N GLN A 202 13.34 1.72 -1.18
CA GLN A 202 14.04 1.85 0.09
C GLN A 202 13.10 2.20 1.25
N LEU A 203 12.11 3.06 1.01
CA LEU A 203 11.08 3.40 2.01
C LEU A 203 10.26 2.16 2.43
N LEU A 204 9.95 1.25 1.50
CA LEU A 204 9.30 -0.01 1.84
C LEU A 204 10.17 -0.93 2.70
N LEU A 205 11.44 -1.08 2.30
CA LEU A 205 12.38 -1.91 3.05
C LEU A 205 12.59 -1.34 4.46
N ALA A 206 12.64 -0.01 4.59
CA ALA A 206 12.67 0.68 5.86
C ALA A 206 11.40 0.40 6.70
N GLN A 207 10.21 0.47 6.10
CA GLN A 207 8.96 0.13 6.80
C GLN A 207 8.95 -1.33 7.29
N ASP A 208 9.37 -2.28 6.46
CA ASP A 208 9.44 -3.70 6.84
C ASP A 208 10.47 -3.96 7.94
N GLU A 209 11.61 -3.28 7.86
CA GLU A 209 12.67 -3.34 8.88
C GLU A 209 12.20 -2.78 10.22
N LEU A 210 11.53 -1.62 10.24
CA LEU A 210 10.94 -1.04 11.45
C LEU A 210 9.91 -1.98 12.08
N LYS A 211 9.04 -2.59 11.25
CA LYS A 211 8.06 -3.58 11.71
C LYS A 211 8.79 -4.74 12.40
N ARG A 212 9.79 -5.34 11.75
CA ARG A 212 10.56 -6.46 12.32
C ARG A 212 11.33 -6.06 13.58
N ARG A 213 11.98 -4.90 13.60
CA ARG A 213 12.77 -4.44 14.75
C ARG A 213 11.89 -4.14 15.96
N TYR A 214 10.74 -3.51 15.75
CA TYR A 214 9.76 -3.29 16.81
C TYR A 214 9.31 -4.63 17.42
N LEU A 215 9.03 -5.62 16.58
CA LEU A 215 8.62 -6.94 17.03
C LEU A 215 9.65 -7.69 17.85
N THR A 216 10.87 -7.80 17.30
CA THR A 216 11.93 -8.56 17.95
C THR A 216 12.41 -7.85 19.21
N GLY A 217 12.49 -6.51 19.16
CA GLY A 217 12.95 -5.72 20.30
C GLY A 217 11.91 -5.60 21.42
N ARG A 218 10.60 -5.69 21.13
CA ARG A 218 9.55 -5.87 22.15
C ARG A 218 9.73 -7.19 22.90
N ALA A 219 10.01 -8.29 22.19
CA ALA A 219 10.25 -9.59 22.81
C ALA A 219 11.55 -9.62 23.64
N ALA A 220 12.54 -8.80 23.26
CA ALA A 220 13.85 -8.74 23.91
C ALA A 220 14.00 -7.65 25.00
N GLY A 221 13.01 -6.76 25.16
CA GLY A 221 13.09 -5.63 26.10
C GLY A 221 14.18 -4.60 25.75
N ASP A 222 14.37 -4.33 24.46
CA ASP A 222 15.46 -3.47 23.96
C ASP A 222 15.29 -1.99 24.38
N PRO A 223 16.24 -1.41 25.14
CA PRO A 223 16.17 -0.01 25.60
C PRO A 223 16.16 1.03 24.48
N SER A 224 16.73 0.71 23.30
CA SER A 224 16.78 1.61 22.14
C SER A 224 15.39 1.86 21.53
N LEU A 225 14.42 0.99 21.83
CA LEU A 225 13.03 1.14 21.41
C LEU A 225 12.16 1.84 22.45
N ASN A 226 12.66 2.21 23.63
CA ASN A 226 11.78 2.66 24.72
C ASN A 226 10.99 3.94 24.41
N LYS A 227 11.56 4.89 23.66
CA LYS A 227 10.88 6.16 23.34
C LYS A 227 10.08 6.08 22.05
N ALA A 228 10.72 5.66 20.96
CA ALA A 228 10.08 5.51 19.66
C ALA A 228 9.11 4.32 19.59
N GLY A 229 9.41 3.23 20.30
CA GLY A 229 8.50 2.11 20.50
C GLY A 229 7.29 2.46 21.37
N ALA A 230 7.42 3.35 22.36
CA ALA A 230 6.26 3.85 23.12
C ALA A 230 5.35 4.74 22.26
N ALA A 231 5.91 5.65 21.45
CA ALA A 231 5.14 6.45 20.51
C ALA A 231 4.45 5.56 19.45
N LEU A 232 5.18 4.59 18.89
CA LEU A 232 4.64 3.62 17.93
C LEU A 232 3.57 2.72 18.57
N GLU A 233 3.76 2.27 19.81
CA GLU A 233 2.75 1.51 20.57
C GLU A 233 1.49 2.34 20.80
N GLN A 234 1.64 3.62 21.16
CA GLN A 234 0.49 4.52 21.28
C GLN A 234 -0.19 4.76 19.94
N ILE A 235 0.53 4.86 18.82
CA ILE A 235 -0.07 4.94 17.48
C ILE A 235 -0.83 3.67 17.15
N LEU A 236 -0.25 2.50 17.38
CA LEU A 236 -0.89 1.21 17.10
C LEU A 236 -2.15 1.03 17.95
N ALA A 237 -2.05 1.28 19.26
CA ALA A 237 -3.17 1.25 20.19
C ALA A 237 -4.24 2.28 19.82
N ASN A 238 -3.85 3.46 19.36
CA ASN A 238 -4.76 4.50 18.91
C ASN A 238 -5.18 4.35 17.44
N SER A 239 -4.66 3.41 16.66
CA SER A 239 -5.06 3.19 15.26
C SER A 239 -6.02 2.03 15.10
N GLY A 240 -6.12 1.15 16.12
CA GLY A 240 -7.05 0.03 16.16
C GLY A 240 -8.50 0.44 15.84
N PHE A 241 -8.94 1.62 16.31
CA PHE A 241 -10.30 2.13 16.06
C PHE A 241 -10.58 2.41 14.58
N LEU A 242 -9.57 2.72 13.76
CA LEU A 242 -9.75 2.95 12.31
C LEU A 242 -10.17 1.67 11.58
N SER A 243 -9.89 0.52 12.19
CA SER A 243 -10.26 -0.79 11.68
C SER A 243 -11.43 -1.44 12.43
N ARG A 244 -11.78 -0.93 13.62
CA ARG A 244 -12.94 -1.33 14.42
C ARG A 244 -13.53 -0.13 15.19
N PRO A 245 -14.34 0.72 14.54
CA PRO A 245 -14.85 1.95 15.15
C PRO A 245 -15.72 1.72 16.40
N ALA A 246 -16.32 0.52 16.56
CA ALA A 246 -17.08 0.18 17.75
C ALA A 246 -16.29 0.29 19.07
N GLU A 247 -14.94 0.21 19.04
CA GLU A 247 -14.10 0.41 20.23
C GLU A 247 -14.16 1.82 20.81
N LEU A 248 -14.61 2.80 20.02
CA LEU A 248 -14.81 4.17 20.48
C LEU A 248 -16.00 4.29 21.44
N LEU A 249 -16.91 3.32 21.43
CA LEU A 249 -18.03 3.27 22.35
C LEU A 249 -17.71 2.40 23.56
N LYS A 250 -18.08 2.88 24.75
CA LYS A 250 -17.96 2.12 26.01
C LYS A 250 -19.00 0.99 26.14
N GLY A 251 -19.96 0.92 25.22
CA GLY A 251 -21.07 -0.03 25.19
C GLY A 251 -22.07 0.36 24.09
N GLY A 252 -23.05 -0.51 23.84
CA GLY A 252 -24.04 -0.35 22.77
C GLY A 252 -24.36 -1.69 22.11
N TYR A 253 -25.50 -1.78 21.42
CA TYR A 253 -25.87 -2.98 20.64
C TYR A 253 -26.00 -2.58 19.17
N GLY A 254 -24.96 -2.89 18.38
CA GLY A 254 -24.95 -2.64 16.94
C GLY A 254 -24.52 -1.22 16.57
N LEU A 255 -25.27 -0.58 15.66
CA LEU A 255 -24.97 0.75 15.12
C LEU A 255 -25.22 1.86 16.15
N PRO A 256 -24.46 2.97 16.11
CA PRO A 256 -24.60 4.06 17.09
C PRO A 256 -25.96 4.75 17.02
N GLN A 257 -26.54 5.03 18.18
CA GLN A 257 -27.68 5.93 18.35
C GLN A 257 -27.25 7.40 18.25
N GLN A 258 -28.20 8.31 18.05
CA GLN A 258 -27.91 9.73 17.82
C GLN A 258 -27.03 10.39 18.92
N GLN A 259 -27.26 10.05 20.19
CA GLN A 259 -26.43 10.55 21.31
C GLN A 259 -25.04 9.88 21.40
N GLU A 260 -24.88 8.72 20.77
CA GLU A 260 -23.60 8.03 20.66
C GLU A 260 -22.78 8.61 19.50
N TRP A 261 -23.43 9.08 18.43
CA TRP A 261 -22.80 9.79 17.32
C TRP A 261 -22.06 11.06 17.76
N GLU A 262 -22.67 11.90 18.59
CA GLU A 262 -22.01 13.13 19.09
C GLU A 262 -20.75 12.80 19.90
N ARG A 263 -20.80 11.73 20.71
CA ARG A 263 -19.64 11.24 21.47
C ARG A 263 -18.57 10.61 20.58
N LEU A 264 -18.98 9.90 19.53
CA LEU A 264 -18.07 9.33 18.54
C LEU A 264 -17.33 10.41 17.78
N GLU A 265 -18.04 11.47 17.35
CA GLU A 265 -17.43 12.56 16.60
C GLU A 265 -16.38 13.28 17.46
N ALA A 266 -16.71 13.59 18.72
CA ALA A 266 -15.75 14.20 19.65
C ALA A 266 -14.53 13.30 19.89
N SER A 267 -14.76 12.03 20.27
CA SER A 267 -13.65 11.09 20.56
C SER A 267 -12.79 10.75 19.34
N SER A 268 -13.39 10.69 18.15
CA SER A 268 -12.67 10.47 16.89
C SER A 268 -11.78 11.68 16.55
N ARG A 269 -12.29 12.91 16.75
CA ARG A 269 -11.49 14.14 16.55
C ARG A 269 -10.30 14.19 17.49
N ASP A 270 -10.51 13.91 18.79
CA ASP A 270 -9.45 13.91 19.79
C ASP A 270 -8.37 12.87 19.46
N ARG A 271 -8.80 11.64 19.13
CA ARG A 271 -7.87 10.56 18.73
C ARG A 271 -7.15 10.87 17.42
N GLN A 272 -7.81 11.49 16.45
CA GLN A 272 -7.17 11.91 15.21
C GLN A 272 -6.11 12.98 15.47
N GLN A 273 -6.37 13.94 16.37
CA GLN A 273 -5.38 14.94 16.78
C GLN A 273 -4.20 14.29 17.49
N GLN A 274 -4.45 13.37 18.41
CA GLN A 274 -3.41 12.61 19.10
C GLN A 274 -2.57 11.77 18.13
N LEU A 275 -3.20 11.09 17.17
CA LEU A 275 -2.50 10.34 16.12
C LEU A 275 -1.60 11.24 15.27
N ARG A 276 -2.05 12.46 14.93
CA ARG A 276 -1.20 13.43 14.19
C ARG A 276 0.02 13.82 15.01
N GLN A 277 -0.16 14.20 16.27
CA GLN A 277 0.95 14.56 17.16
C GLN A 277 1.96 13.41 17.31
N LEU A 278 1.46 12.19 17.55
CA LEU A 278 2.33 11.02 17.65
C LEU A 278 3.03 10.70 16.32
N SER A 279 2.38 10.93 15.18
CA SER A 279 3.01 10.74 13.86
C SER A 279 4.15 11.75 13.65
N ASP A 280 3.95 13.00 14.04
CA ASP A 280 5.00 14.04 13.96
C ASP A 280 6.19 13.71 14.87
N GLU A 281 5.94 13.18 16.08
CA GLU A 281 6.99 12.70 17.00
C GLU A 281 7.71 11.46 16.45
N LEU A 282 6.97 10.54 15.84
CA LEU A 282 7.49 9.31 15.27
C LEU A 282 8.35 9.60 14.04
N ASP A 283 7.97 10.53 13.17
CA ASP A 283 8.72 10.89 11.96
C ASP A 283 10.16 11.35 12.28
N GLY A 284 10.36 12.04 13.40
CA GLY A 284 11.68 12.45 13.88
C GLY A 284 12.51 11.30 14.46
N GLU A 285 11.87 10.34 15.12
CA GLU A 285 12.56 9.25 15.83
C GLU A 285 12.72 7.98 14.96
N VAL A 286 11.92 7.82 13.90
CA VAL A 286 11.95 6.67 12.99
C VAL A 286 13.30 6.54 12.29
N ARG A 287 13.93 7.66 11.91
CA ARG A 287 15.27 7.64 11.31
C ARG A 287 16.30 7.02 12.26
N ASN A 288 16.16 7.22 13.57
CA ASN A 288 17.05 6.65 14.60
C ASN A 288 16.80 5.15 14.84
N LEU A 289 15.63 4.64 14.45
CA LEU A 289 15.27 3.23 14.57
C LEU A 289 15.69 2.37 13.38
N LEU A 290 16.03 2.99 12.25
CA LEU A 290 16.55 2.28 11.10
C LEU A 290 17.98 1.79 11.38
N GLN A 291 18.37 0.69 10.71
CA GLN A 291 19.76 0.29 10.67
C GLN A 291 20.58 1.39 9.98
N PRO A 292 21.83 1.62 10.41
CA PRO A 292 22.69 2.64 9.82
C PRO A 292 22.83 2.49 8.30
N GLU A 293 22.87 1.26 7.78
CA GLU A 293 22.94 0.98 6.35
C GLU A 293 21.68 1.45 5.61
N ARG A 294 20.49 1.26 6.21
CA ARG A 294 19.22 1.69 5.62
C ARG A 294 19.10 3.20 5.60
N LEU A 295 19.47 3.86 6.70
CA LEU A 295 19.43 5.31 6.80
C LEU A 295 20.40 5.94 5.78
N ALA A 296 21.64 5.43 5.69
CA ALA A 296 22.63 5.91 4.75
C ALA A 296 22.16 5.75 3.28
N GLU A 297 21.53 4.63 2.94
CA GLU A 297 20.98 4.42 1.60
C GLU A 297 19.82 5.40 1.29
N LEU A 298 18.90 5.63 2.23
CA LEU A 298 17.82 6.63 2.08
C LEU A 298 18.38 8.05 1.88
N GLU A 299 19.34 8.47 2.70
CA GLU A 299 19.99 9.78 2.59
C GLU A 299 20.75 9.91 1.26
N ALA A 300 21.40 8.83 0.81
CA ALA A 300 22.08 8.80 -0.49
C ALA A 300 21.09 8.91 -1.66
N ASN A 301 19.92 8.26 -1.58
CA ASN A 301 18.84 8.42 -2.55
C ASN A 301 18.27 9.85 -2.56
N GLU A 302 18.02 10.45 -1.40
CA GLU A 302 17.55 11.84 -1.28
C GLU A 302 18.58 12.81 -1.91
N ALA A 303 19.86 12.64 -1.59
CA ALA A 303 20.95 13.42 -2.17
C ALA A 303 21.06 13.21 -3.70
N ASN A 304 20.83 12.00 -4.19
CA ASN A 304 20.82 11.71 -5.62
C ASN A 304 19.71 12.47 -6.36
N LEU A 305 18.51 12.54 -5.78
CA LEU A 305 17.40 13.27 -6.38
C LEU A 305 17.69 14.76 -6.49
N VAL A 306 18.31 15.35 -5.47
CA VAL A 306 18.75 16.75 -5.49
C VAL A 306 19.81 16.96 -6.57
N ALA A 307 20.85 16.12 -6.61
CA ALA A 307 21.93 16.21 -7.60
C ALA A 307 21.43 16.07 -9.04
N LEU A 308 20.52 15.12 -9.30
CA LEU A 308 19.90 14.96 -10.62
C LEU A 308 19.03 16.17 -11.00
N GLY A 309 18.29 16.73 -10.03
CA GLY A 309 17.49 17.93 -10.26
C GLY A 309 18.33 19.17 -10.57
N GLU A 310 19.50 19.33 -9.94
CA GLU A 310 20.48 20.39 -10.25
C GLU A 310 21.13 20.18 -11.62
N HIS A 311 21.59 18.96 -11.90
CA HIS A 311 22.23 18.59 -13.17
C HIS A 311 21.28 18.78 -14.35
N LEU A 312 20.02 18.36 -14.22
CA LEU A 312 18.99 18.58 -15.23
C LEU A 312 18.74 20.06 -15.52
N ARG A 313 18.67 20.89 -14.47
CA ARG A 313 18.52 22.35 -14.62
C ARG A 313 19.73 22.96 -15.34
N ALA A 314 20.94 22.53 -14.99
CA ALA A 314 22.17 22.98 -15.65
C ALA A 314 22.21 22.60 -17.14
N LEU A 315 21.87 21.36 -17.48
CA LEU A 315 21.78 20.87 -18.86
C LEU A 315 20.66 21.57 -19.66
N HIS A 316 19.52 21.84 -19.03
CA HIS A 316 18.42 22.58 -19.65
C HIS A 316 18.85 24.02 -19.98
N LYS A 317 19.52 24.70 -19.05
CA LYS A 317 20.08 26.04 -19.27
C LYS A 317 21.13 26.04 -20.38
N ALA A 318 22.04 25.06 -20.40
CA ALA A 318 23.07 24.93 -21.42
C ALA A 318 22.50 24.65 -22.84
N SER A 319 21.31 24.04 -22.92
CA SER A 319 20.61 23.76 -24.18
C SER A 319 19.67 24.89 -24.65
N GLY A 320 19.68 26.05 -24.00
CA GLY A 320 18.84 27.20 -24.35
C GLY A 320 17.37 27.04 -23.94
N GLY A 321 17.11 26.22 -22.91
CA GLY A 321 15.79 26.01 -22.34
C GLY A 321 15.17 27.27 -21.72
N LEU A 322 13.84 27.30 -21.63
CA LEU A 322 13.06 28.45 -21.19
C LEU A 322 13.16 28.59 -19.66
N GLU A 323 13.82 29.63 -19.16
CA GLU A 323 13.85 29.95 -17.73
C GLU A 323 12.54 30.67 -17.36
N LEU A 324 11.70 30.04 -16.55
CA LEU A 324 10.56 30.72 -15.92
C LEU A 324 11.08 31.54 -14.72
N PRO A 325 10.60 32.79 -14.53
CA PRO A 325 11.10 33.73 -13.53
C PRO A 325 10.86 33.32 -12.07
#